data_AF-A0A552JKU6-F1
#
_entry.id   AF-A0A552JKU6-F1
#
_cell.length_a   1.000
_cell.length_b   1.000
_cell.length_c   1.000
_cell.angle_alpha   90.00
_cell.angle_beta   90.00
_cell.angle_gamma   90.00
#
_symmetry.space_group_name_H-M   'P 1'
#
loop_
_entity.id
_entity.type
_entity.pdbx_description
1 polymer ?
#
loop_
_entity_poly.entity_id
_entity_poly.type
_entity_poly.pdbx_seq_one_letter_code
_entity_poly.pdbx_strand_id
1 'polypeptide(L)'
;MSPKKYGAIKIIFIWSNFLTRKTFSLKIILWRGLMSENSEASLISEVGIDYNPLKELLEKQNWASADEWTRTKILWMACCNNIGFLRDIDVDNIPCKDLKTIDLLWSKYSNHRFGFTAQNQIWKEVNKDVEIFVERIGWRVNGKYRTHKEMIFELRAPKGHFPLEPMWKRFFGSEEETNLLWPEWLTEKMEKCGW
;
A
#
# COMPACT_ATOMS: atom_id res chain seq x y z
N MET A 1 -54.74 -4.13 -6.42
CA MET A 1 -53.60 -5.07 -6.60
C MET A 1 -52.29 -4.31 -6.42
N SER A 2 -51.31 -4.98 -5.81
CA SER A 2 -49.98 -4.53 -5.38
C SER A 2 -49.12 -3.83 -6.46
N PRO A 3 -48.12 -2.98 -6.09
CA PRO A 3 -47.58 -1.87 -6.87
C PRO A 3 -46.13 -2.06 -7.37
N LYS A 4 -45.64 -1.17 -8.24
CA LYS A 4 -44.19 -0.94 -8.48
C LYS A 4 -43.93 0.56 -8.68
N LYS A 5 -43.43 1.24 -7.65
CA LYS A 5 -42.02 1.60 -7.36
C LYS A 5 -41.53 2.81 -8.17
N TYR A 6 -41.72 3.99 -7.58
CA TYR A 6 -40.99 5.21 -7.92
C TYR A 6 -39.53 5.07 -7.49
N GLY A 7 -38.60 5.20 -8.43
CA GLY A 7 -37.17 5.31 -8.17
C GLY A 7 -36.86 6.69 -7.59
N ALA A 8 -36.53 6.74 -6.31
CA ALA A 8 -35.99 7.92 -5.65
C ALA A 8 -34.51 7.67 -5.35
N ILE A 9 -33.64 8.00 -6.32
CA ILE A 9 -32.26 8.39 -6.01
C ILE A 9 -32.35 9.82 -5.51
N LYS A 10 -32.56 9.97 -4.20
CA LYS A 10 -32.28 11.20 -3.45
C LYS A 10 -32.27 10.82 -1.97
N ILE A 11 -31.35 11.44 -1.25
CA ILE A 11 -31.16 11.40 0.21
C ILE A 11 -30.20 10.31 0.68
N ILE A 12 -28.90 10.59 0.56
CA ILE A 12 -27.96 10.25 1.64
C ILE A 12 -27.35 11.57 2.11
N PHE A 13 -28.09 12.28 2.96
CA PHE A 13 -27.53 13.17 3.97
C PHE A 13 -28.53 13.23 5.13
N ILE A 14 -28.00 13.06 6.35
CA ILE A 14 -28.47 13.56 7.66
C ILE A 14 -29.08 12.55 8.67
N TRP A 15 -28.20 12.19 9.63
CA TRP A 15 -28.31 11.96 11.09
C TRP A 15 -29.29 10.93 11.69
N SER A 16 -28.77 10.03 12.53
CA SER A 16 -29.05 10.08 13.99
C SER A 16 -28.17 9.12 14.81
N ASN A 17 -27.63 9.67 15.90
CA ASN A 17 -27.08 8.96 17.03
C ASN A 17 -28.20 8.21 17.78
N PHE A 18 -28.02 6.91 18.04
CA PHE A 18 -28.47 6.31 19.31
C PHE A 18 -27.62 5.08 19.65
N LEU A 19 -26.91 5.17 20.76
CA LEU A 19 -26.08 4.11 21.33
C LEU A 19 -26.96 3.03 21.94
N THR A 20 -26.85 1.78 21.47
CA THR A 20 -27.05 0.60 22.32
C THR A 20 -25.99 -0.46 21.97
N ARG A 21 -25.29 -0.97 23.00
CA ARG A 21 -24.08 -1.83 22.90
C ARG A 21 -24.28 -3.22 22.26
N LYS A 22 -25.43 -3.53 21.65
CA LYS A 22 -25.70 -4.86 21.07
C LYS A 22 -25.63 -4.95 19.53
N THR A 23 -25.43 -3.85 18.81
CA THR A 23 -25.38 -3.87 17.32
C THR A 23 -24.00 -3.64 16.72
N PHE A 24 -22.98 -3.36 17.53
CA PHE A 24 -21.62 -3.13 17.05
C PHE A 24 -20.99 -4.42 16.48
N SER A 25 -21.21 -5.56 17.13
CA SER A 25 -20.65 -6.84 16.71
C SER A 25 -21.29 -7.36 15.41
N LEU A 26 -22.62 -7.24 15.27
CA LEU A 26 -23.34 -7.64 14.05
C LEU A 26 -22.99 -6.75 12.85
N LYS A 27 -22.84 -5.42 13.04
CA LYS A 27 -22.36 -4.53 11.97
C LYS A 27 -20.94 -4.86 11.52
N ILE A 28 -20.03 -5.21 12.45
CA ILE A 28 -18.67 -5.65 12.13
C ILE A 28 -18.67 -6.99 11.38
N ILE A 29 -19.51 -7.95 11.78
CA ILE A 29 -19.61 -9.25 11.11
C ILE A 29 -20.23 -9.09 9.71
N LEU A 30 -21.28 -8.29 9.57
CA LEU A 30 -21.88 -7.95 8.27
C LEU A 30 -20.90 -7.17 7.37
N TRP A 31 -20.13 -6.22 7.93
CA TRP A 31 -19.06 -5.53 7.20
C TRP A 31 -17.92 -6.46 6.79
N ARG A 32 -17.48 -7.37 7.66
CA ARG A 32 -16.46 -8.39 7.34
C ARG A 32 -16.95 -9.34 6.25
N GLY A 33 -18.23 -9.72 6.27
CA GLY A 33 -18.85 -10.55 5.23
C GLY A 33 -18.92 -9.85 3.88
N LEU A 34 -19.39 -8.59 3.84
CA LEU A 34 -19.46 -7.81 2.59
C LEU A 34 -18.08 -7.52 1.97
N MET A 35 -17.05 -7.34 2.80
CA MET A 35 -15.67 -7.10 2.33
C MET A 35 -14.97 -8.38 1.85
N SER A 36 -15.44 -9.55 2.30
CA SER A 36 -14.90 -10.86 1.91
C SER A 36 -15.28 -11.23 0.47
N GLU A 37 -16.54 -11.04 0.09
CA GLU A 37 -17.05 -11.44 -1.24
C GLU A 37 -16.63 -10.51 -2.38
N ASN A 38 -16.31 -9.24 -2.10
CA ASN A 38 -16.03 -8.26 -3.16
C ASN A 38 -14.55 -8.19 -3.59
N SER A 39 -13.68 -9.05 -3.03
CA SER A 39 -12.23 -8.89 -3.13
C SER A 39 -11.56 -9.58 -4.34
N GLU A 40 -12.24 -10.46 -5.05
CA GLU A 40 -11.74 -10.98 -6.34
C GLU A 40 -12.05 -10.03 -7.51
N ALA A 41 -13.04 -9.15 -7.35
CA ALA A 41 -13.41 -8.17 -8.37
C ALA A 41 -12.45 -6.95 -8.45
N SER A 42 -11.40 -6.89 -7.62
CA SER A 42 -10.56 -5.68 -7.46
C SER A 42 -9.11 -5.81 -7.95
N LEU A 43 -8.71 -6.91 -8.60
CA LEU A 43 -7.39 -7.03 -9.21
C LEU A 43 -7.35 -6.33 -10.57
N ILE A 44 -7.44 -5.01 -10.56
CA ILE A 44 -7.52 -4.20 -11.78
C ILE A 44 -6.12 -3.77 -12.20
N SER A 45 -5.82 -3.89 -13.49
CA SER A 45 -4.59 -3.40 -14.11
C SER A 45 -4.92 -2.55 -15.34
N GLU A 46 -4.28 -1.40 -15.49
CA GLU A 46 -4.32 -0.59 -16.71
C GLU A 46 -3.34 -1.12 -17.78
N VAL A 47 -2.34 -1.90 -17.35
CA VAL A 47 -1.24 -2.39 -18.20
C VAL A 47 -1.24 -3.93 -18.35
N GLY A 48 -2.31 -4.60 -17.92
CA GLY A 48 -2.49 -6.04 -18.10
C GLY A 48 -1.62 -6.93 -17.20
N ILE A 49 -1.19 -6.42 -16.03
CA ILE A 49 -0.48 -7.22 -15.02
C ILE A 49 -1.45 -8.21 -14.36
N ASP A 50 -1.05 -9.49 -14.33
CA ASP A 50 -1.65 -10.49 -13.46
C ASP A 50 -1.10 -10.36 -12.04
N TYR A 51 -2.00 -10.04 -11.10
CA TYR A 51 -1.69 -9.85 -9.68
C TYR A 51 -1.87 -11.11 -8.82
N ASN A 52 -2.33 -12.22 -9.39
CA ASN A 52 -2.48 -13.48 -8.64
C ASN A 52 -1.16 -13.95 -7.98
N PRO A 53 0.02 -13.84 -8.61
CA PRO A 53 1.27 -14.19 -7.94
C PRO A 53 1.52 -13.37 -6.68
N LEU A 54 1.26 -12.06 -6.69
CA LEU A 54 1.40 -11.22 -5.51
C LEU A 54 0.38 -11.61 -4.43
N LYS A 55 -0.89 -11.82 -4.82
CA LYS A 55 -1.95 -12.30 -3.92
C LYS A 55 -1.53 -13.57 -3.19
N GLU A 56 -1.07 -14.59 -3.92
CA GLU A 56 -0.66 -15.87 -3.34
C GLU A 56 0.54 -15.74 -2.39
N LEU A 57 1.54 -14.94 -2.76
CA LEU A 57 2.71 -14.69 -1.91
C LEU A 57 2.30 -14.03 -0.60
N LEU A 58 1.42 -13.03 -0.66
CA LEU A 58 0.92 -12.31 0.51
C LEU A 58 -0.02 -13.18 1.38
N GLU A 59 -0.89 -13.98 0.77
CA GLU A 59 -1.73 -14.96 1.49
C GLU A 59 -0.91 -15.94 2.31
N LYS A 60 0.21 -16.40 1.74
CA LYS A 60 1.16 -17.31 2.41
C LYS A 60 2.13 -16.58 3.33
N GLN A 61 2.01 -15.25 3.49
CA GLN A 61 2.91 -14.41 4.27
C GLN A 61 4.38 -14.53 3.86
N ASN A 62 4.64 -14.81 2.58
CA ASN A 62 5.98 -14.82 2.03
C ASN A 62 6.41 -13.38 1.67
N TRP A 63 6.65 -12.58 2.70
CA TRP A 63 6.90 -11.14 2.59
C TRP A 63 8.11 -10.80 1.74
N ALA A 64 9.19 -11.58 1.83
CA ALA A 64 10.41 -11.35 1.05
C ALA A 64 10.18 -11.52 -0.45
N SER A 65 9.49 -12.59 -0.86
CA SER A 65 9.17 -12.79 -2.28
C SER A 65 8.10 -11.82 -2.77
N ALA A 66 7.12 -11.46 -1.93
CA ALA A 66 6.11 -10.46 -2.28
C ALA A 66 6.74 -9.08 -2.49
N ASP A 67 7.70 -8.71 -1.65
CA ASP A 67 8.46 -7.47 -1.76
C ASP A 67 9.25 -7.41 -3.07
N GLU A 68 10.00 -8.48 -3.38
CA GLU A 68 10.75 -8.53 -4.64
C GLU A 68 9.84 -8.49 -5.86
N TRP A 69 8.72 -9.23 -5.83
CA TRP A 69 7.74 -9.17 -6.91
C TRP A 69 7.19 -7.75 -7.10
N THR A 70 6.84 -7.09 -6.00
CA THR A 70 6.31 -5.72 -6.01
C THR A 70 7.32 -4.75 -6.60
N ARG A 71 8.57 -4.83 -6.14
CA ARG A 71 9.70 -4.04 -6.65
C ARG A 71 9.90 -4.24 -8.15
N THR A 72 9.94 -5.49 -8.62
CA THR A 72 10.10 -5.80 -10.05
C THR A 72 8.99 -5.17 -10.89
N LYS A 73 7.73 -5.23 -10.44
CA LYS A 73 6.60 -4.67 -11.19
C LYS A 73 6.55 -3.15 -11.15
N ILE A 74 6.87 -2.53 -10.02
CA ILE A 74 6.97 -1.07 -9.93
C ILE A 74 8.05 -0.54 -10.85
N LEU A 75 9.24 -1.15 -10.84
CA LEU A 75 10.33 -0.77 -11.75
C LEU A 75 9.94 -0.95 -13.22
N TRP A 76 9.27 -2.06 -13.54
CA TRP A 76 8.80 -2.31 -14.90
C TRP A 76 7.79 -1.25 -15.38
N MET A 77 6.80 -0.90 -14.55
CA MET A 77 5.79 0.11 -14.88
C MET A 77 6.38 1.53 -15.00
N ALA A 78 7.33 1.86 -14.13
CA ALA A 78 7.92 3.18 -14.09
C ALA A 78 8.91 3.45 -15.24
N CYS A 79 9.61 2.41 -15.71
CA CYS A 79 10.79 2.57 -16.56
C CYS A 79 10.72 1.91 -17.96
N CYS A 80 9.61 1.29 -18.35
CA CYS A 80 9.34 0.70 -19.69
C CYS A 80 10.59 0.31 -20.54
N ASN A 81 11.48 -0.51 -19.95
CA ASN A 81 12.56 -1.31 -20.57
C ASN A 81 14.03 -0.85 -20.61
N ASN A 82 14.60 0.11 -19.85
CA ASN A 82 16.10 0.20 -19.88
C ASN A 82 16.91 0.83 -18.74
N ILE A 83 16.34 1.14 -17.58
CA ILE A 83 17.13 1.73 -16.48
C ILE A 83 16.78 1.01 -15.17
N GLY A 84 17.77 0.38 -14.53
CA GLY A 84 17.60 -0.42 -13.31
C GLY A 84 17.35 0.40 -12.03
N PHE A 85 16.80 1.61 -12.13
CA PHE A 85 16.48 2.50 -11.01
C PHE A 85 15.37 3.49 -11.37
N LEU A 86 14.65 3.96 -10.35
CA LEU A 86 13.63 5.01 -10.47
C LEU A 86 14.26 6.39 -10.35
N ARG A 87 13.87 7.30 -11.23
CA ARG A 87 13.94 8.75 -10.99
C ARG A 87 12.56 9.24 -10.56
N ASP A 88 12.51 10.46 -10.05
CA ASP A 88 11.27 11.19 -9.73
C ASP A 88 10.23 11.11 -10.87
N ILE A 89 10.64 11.44 -12.09
CA ILE A 89 9.78 11.44 -13.28
C ILE A 89 9.27 10.04 -13.66
N ASP A 90 9.96 8.99 -13.24
CA ASP A 90 9.59 7.62 -13.57
C ASP A 90 8.41 7.14 -12.69
N VAL A 91 8.26 7.69 -11.46
CA VAL A 91 7.13 7.36 -10.56
C VAL A 91 5.79 7.80 -11.17
N ASP A 92 5.78 8.92 -11.90
CA ASP A 92 4.58 9.43 -12.55
C ASP A 92 4.05 8.49 -13.65
N ASN A 93 4.89 7.65 -14.25
CA ASN A 93 4.49 6.66 -15.27
C ASN A 93 3.71 5.48 -14.69
N ILE A 94 3.80 5.23 -13.38
CA ILE A 94 3.12 4.08 -12.76
C ILE A 94 1.60 4.32 -12.85
N PRO A 95 0.81 3.42 -13.47
CA PRO A 95 -0.63 3.61 -13.56
C PRO A 95 -1.30 3.58 -12.18
N CYS A 96 -2.32 4.41 -11.99
CA CYS A 96 -2.95 4.61 -10.69
C CYS A 96 -3.73 3.38 -10.21
N LYS A 97 -4.41 2.65 -11.10
CA LYS A 97 -5.14 1.45 -10.70
C LYS A 97 -4.18 0.33 -10.31
N ASP A 98 -3.06 0.20 -11.02
CA ASP A 98 -2.02 -0.78 -10.70
C ASP A 98 -1.38 -0.51 -9.33
N LEU A 99 -1.03 0.75 -9.05
CA LEU A 99 -0.49 1.14 -7.75
C LEU A 99 -1.50 0.89 -6.61
N LYS A 100 -2.79 1.22 -6.83
CA LYS A 100 -3.88 0.95 -5.87
C LYS A 100 -4.11 -0.55 -5.68
N THR A 101 -4.05 -1.37 -6.72
CA THR A 101 -4.21 -2.83 -6.62
C THR A 101 -3.09 -3.45 -5.77
N ILE A 102 -1.84 -3.02 -5.98
CA ILE A 102 -0.70 -3.44 -5.15
C ILE A 102 -0.95 -3.08 -3.68
N ASP A 103 -1.31 -1.83 -3.40
CA ASP A 103 -1.54 -1.41 -2.01
C ASP A 103 -2.69 -2.15 -1.34
N LEU A 104 -3.81 -2.34 -2.05
CA LEU A 104 -4.96 -3.08 -1.54
C LEU A 104 -4.58 -4.49 -1.12
N LEU A 105 -3.74 -5.17 -1.91
CA LEU A 105 -3.24 -6.50 -1.58
C LEU A 105 -2.36 -6.50 -0.34
N TRP A 106 -1.35 -5.61 -0.29
CA TRP A 106 -0.47 -5.47 0.87
C TRP A 106 -1.26 -5.15 2.14
N SER A 107 -2.21 -4.22 2.05
CA SER A 107 -3.08 -3.79 3.13
C SER A 107 -3.99 -4.94 3.61
N LYS A 108 -4.63 -5.67 2.69
CA LYS A 108 -5.54 -6.78 3.02
C LYS A 108 -4.82 -7.88 3.81
N TYR A 109 -3.71 -8.39 3.29
CA TYR A 109 -3.05 -9.57 3.87
C TYR A 109 -2.14 -9.26 5.05
N SER A 110 -1.83 -7.98 5.28
CA SER A 110 -1.07 -7.53 6.47
C SER A 110 -1.95 -6.98 7.59
N ASN A 111 -3.29 -7.06 7.48
CA ASN A 111 -4.21 -6.41 8.41
C ASN A 111 -3.93 -4.89 8.53
N HIS A 112 -3.81 -4.24 7.38
CA HIS A 112 -3.55 -2.80 7.20
C HIS A 112 -2.21 -2.31 7.78
N ARG A 113 -1.26 -3.21 8.03
CA ARG A 113 0.06 -2.85 8.57
C ARG A 113 1.03 -2.40 7.49
N PHE A 114 0.96 -2.99 6.31
CA PHE A 114 1.85 -2.76 5.18
C PHE A 114 1.08 -2.16 4.01
N GLY A 115 1.81 -1.57 3.07
CA GLY A 115 1.28 -0.84 1.93
C GLY A 115 1.76 0.61 1.89
N PHE A 116 1.64 1.21 0.72
CA PHE A 116 1.85 2.62 0.44
C PHE A 116 0.90 3.53 1.23
N THR A 117 -0.34 3.11 1.49
CA THR A 117 -1.25 3.83 2.42
C THR A 117 -0.61 3.95 3.80
N ALA A 118 -0.10 2.84 4.33
CA ALA A 118 0.48 2.80 5.66
C ALA A 118 1.75 3.67 5.74
N GLN A 119 2.58 3.65 4.69
CA GLN A 119 3.74 4.53 4.56
C GLN A 119 3.34 5.99 4.49
N ASN A 120 2.40 6.37 3.61
CA ASN A 120 1.96 7.76 3.45
C ASN A 120 1.34 8.33 4.74
N GLN A 121 0.56 7.52 5.47
CA GLN A 121 0.05 7.93 6.79
C GLN A 121 1.19 8.29 7.74
N ILE A 122 2.20 7.41 7.84
CA ILE A 122 3.36 7.65 8.72
C ILE A 122 4.15 8.86 8.23
N TRP A 123 4.36 9.00 6.93
CA TRP A 123 5.06 10.12 6.31
C TRP A 123 4.41 11.46 6.68
N LYS A 124 3.07 11.53 6.62
CA LYS A 124 2.30 12.71 7.04
C LYS A 124 2.35 12.92 8.56
N GLU A 125 2.24 11.85 9.36
CA GLU A 125 2.32 11.91 10.83
C GLU A 125 3.65 12.47 11.35
N VAL A 126 4.77 12.18 10.65
CA VAL A 126 6.11 12.67 11.02
C VAL A 126 6.45 14.00 10.35
N ASN A 127 5.46 14.73 9.81
CA ASN A 127 5.64 16.00 9.12
C ASN A 127 6.67 15.96 7.98
N LYS A 128 6.72 14.84 7.24
CA LYS A 128 7.66 14.63 6.13
C LYS A 128 9.14 14.69 6.56
N ASP A 129 9.43 14.37 7.82
CA ASP A 129 10.80 14.18 8.30
C ASP A 129 11.31 12.79 7.89
N VAL A 130 12.28 12.75 6.97
CA VAL A 130 12.86 11.51 6.42
C VAL A 130 13.54 10.66 7.49
N GLU A 131 14.23 11.28 8.46
CA GLU A 131 14.99 10.59 9.49
C GLU A 131 14.05 9.86 10.45
N ILE A 132 13.01 10.57 10.90
CA ILE A 132 11.98 9.98 11.78
C ILE A 132 11.19 8.91 11.00
N PHE A 133 10.87 9.15 9.73
CA PHE A 133 10.14 8.20 8.89
C PHE A 133 10.88 6.86 8.79
N VAL A 134 12.16 6.85 8.40
CA VAL A 134 12.92 5.62 8.19
C VAL A 134 13.12 4.83 9.47
N GLU A 135 13.23 5.50 10.62
CA GLU A 135 13.26 4.84 11.91
C GLU A 135 11.89 4.24 12.27
N ARG A 136 10.81 4.99 12.05
CA ARG A 136 9.44 4.60 12.39
C ARG A 136 8.97 3.36 11.63
N ILE A 137 9.31 3.26 10.34
CA ILE A 137 9.01 2.08 9.52
C ILE A 137 10.08 0.99 9.64
N GLY A 138 11.15 1.21 10.42
CA GLY A 138 12.16 0.21 10.74
C GLY A 138 13.16 -0.09 9.62
N TRP A 139 13.38 0.86 8.72
CA TRP A 139 14.43 0.81 7.70
C TRP A 139 15.78 1.25 8.27
N ARG A 140 15.76 2.14 9.26
CA ARG A 140 16.95 2.59 10.00
C ARG A 140 16.81 2.24 11.47
N VAL A 141 17.90 1.81 12.10
CA VAL A 141 17.98 1.53 13.53
C VAL A 141 19.31 2.02 14.07
N ASN A 142 19.28 2.79 15.16
CA ASN A 142 20.47 3.36 15.80
C ASN A 142 21.35 4.13 14.80
N GLY A 143 20.74 4.96 13.95
CA GLY A 143 21.46 5.74 12.95
C GLY A 143 22.02 4.94 11.77
N LYS A 144 21.81 3.62 11.68
CA LYS A 144 22.28 2.79 10.56
C LYS A 144 21.12 2.20 9.77
N TYR A 145 21.16 2.33 8.44
CA TYR A 145 20.22 1.64 7.56
C TYR A 145 20.45 0.14 7.61
N ARG A 146 19.36 -0.62 7.70
CA ARG A 146 19.43 -2.07 7.60
C ARG A 146 19.84 -2.45 6.19
N THR A 147 20.66 -3.48 6.07
CA THR A 147 20.82 -4.21 4.81
C THR A 147 19.59 -5.07 4.56
N HIS A 148 19.38 -5.52 3.31
CA HIS A 148 18.30 -6.46 3.00
C HIS A 148 18.31 -7.71 3.90
N LYS A 149 19.50 -8.20 4.32
CA LYS A 149 19.62 -9.37 5.21
C LYS A 149 19.18 -9.08 6.65
N GLU A 150 19.21 -7.81 7.06
CA GLU A 150 18.82 -7.36 8.41
C GLU A 150 17.33 -6.97 8.48
N MET A 151 16.60 -7.00 7.35
CA MET A 151 15.17 -6.67 7.30
C MET A 151 14.30 -7.75 7.94
N ILE A 152 13.16 -7.32 8.49
CA ILE A 152 12.23 -8.20 9.20
C ILE A 152 11.13 -8.63 8.23
N PHE A 153 11.31 -9.77 7.58
CA PHE A 153 10.31 -10.35 6.66
C PHE A 153 9.23 -11.13 7.41
N GLU A 154 8.53 -10.45 8.32
CA GLU A 154 7.49 -11.02 9.16
C GLU A 154 6.37 -10.01 9.40
N LEU A 155 5.16 -10.48 9.70
CA LEU A 155 4.01 -9.61 10.00
C LEU A 155 4.23 -8.69 11.21
N ARG A 156 5.12 -9.10 12.14
CA ARG A 156 5.49 -8.31 13.33
C ARG A 156 6.39 -7.10 13.03
N ALA A 157 6.85 -6.93 11.79
CA ALA A 157 7.61 -5.75 11.41
C ALA A 157 6.81 -4.45 11.67
N PRO A 158 7.48 -3.29 11.81
CA PRO A 158 6.79 -2.02 12.03
C PRO A 158 5.72 -1.71 10.97
N LYS A 159 4.73 -0.89 11.33
CA LYS A 159 3.73 -0.42 10.35
C LYS A 159 4.47 0.35 9.24
N GLY A 160 4.05 0.18 7.99
CA GLY A 160 4.70 0.78 6.82
C GLY A 160 6.02 0.13 6.40
N HIS A 161 6.47 -0.93 7.08
CA HIS A 161 7.77 -1.57 6.78
C HIS A 161 7.86 -2.06 5.34
N PHE A 162 6.76 -2.58 4.78
CA PHE A 162 6.66 -3.04 3.39
C PHE A 162 5.58 -2.27 2.60
N PRO A 163 5.69 -2.24 1.26
CA PRO A 163 6.82 -2.69 0.45
C PRO A 163 8.08 -1.85 0.70
N LEU A 164 9.26 -2.44 0.54
CA LEU A 164 10.51 -1.70 0.57
C LEU A 164 10.60 -0.75 -0.61
N GLU A 165 11.38 0.30 -0.43
CA GLU A 165 11.70 1.20 -1.53
C GLU A 165 12.27 0.40 -2.73
N PRO A 166 11.78 0.64 -3.96
CA PRO A 166 12.27 -0.07 -5.15
C PRO A 166 13.78 0.07 -5.40
N MET A 167 14.40 1.12 -4.84
CA MET A 167 15.83 1.41 -4.94
C MET A 167 16.70 0.76 -3.86
N TRP A 168 16.10 0.14 -2.83
CA TRP A 168 16.77 -0.43 -1.66
C TRP A 168 17.96 -1.36 -1.97
N LYS A 169 17.89 -2.15 -3.06
CA LYS A 169 18.95 -3.10 -3.41
C LYS A 169 20.20 -2.48 -4.06
N ARG A 170 20.14 -1.23 -4.51
CA ARG A 170 21.23 -0.63 -5.31
C ARG A 170 22.18 0.24 -4.49
N PHE A 171 21.69 0.90 -3.45
CA PHE A 171 22.40 2.03 -2.85
C PHE A 171 23.15 1.73 -1.55
N PHE A 172 22.79 0.66 -0.81
CA PHE A 172 23.47 0.34 0.46
C PHE A 172 24.78 -0.45 0.28
N GLY A 173 25.64 0.06 -0.61
CA GLY A 173 27.04 -0.34 -0.80
C GLY A 173 28.03 0.84 -0.86
N SER A 174 27.54 2.09 -0.77
CA SER A 174 28.36 3.31 -0.70
C SER A 174 27.86 4.19 0.46
N GLU A 175 28.78 4.75 1.24
CA GLU A 175 28.51 5.59 2.43
C GLU A 175 27.84 6.96 2.13
N GLU A 176 27.50 7.25 0.87
CA GLU A 176 26.79 8.48 0.54
C GLU A 176 25.35 8.42 1.04
N GLU A 177 25.00 9.33 1.94
CA GLU A 177 23.65 9.64 2.39
C GLU A 177 22.74 9.84 1.18
N THR A 178 22.07 8.77 0.74
CA THR A 178 21.05 8.88 -0.28
C THR A 178 19.90 9.67 0.31
N ASN A 179 19.63 10.86 -0.25
CA ASN A 179 18.36 11.55 -0.04
C ASN A 179 17.24 10.58 -0.41
N LEU A 180 16.62 9.97 0.61
CA LEU A 180 15.51 9.03 0.43
C LEU A 180 14.27 9.83 0.05
N LEU A 181 14.08 10.03 -1.26
CA LEU A 181 12.97 10.82 -1.81
C LEU A 181 11.75 9.95 -2.16
N TRP A 182 11.85 8.63 -2.06
CA TRP A 182 10.73 7.72 -2.31
C TRP A 182 9.43 8.07 -1.58
N PRO A 183 9.40 8.29 -0.24
CA PRO A 183 8.14 8.59 0.43
C PRO A 183 7.52 9.89 -0.05
N GLU A 184 8.33 10.88 -0.45
CA GLU A 184 7.86 12.12 -1.05
C GLU A 184 7.23 11.88 -2.42
N TRP A 185 7.97 11.29 -3.36
CA TRP A 185 7.49 11.02 -4.72
C TRP A 185 6.27 10.11 -4.75
N LEU A 186 6.26 9.07 -3.92
CA LEU A 186 5.12 8.18 -3.78
C LEU A 186 3.89 8.95 -3.27
N THR A 187 4.07 9.81 -2.26
CA THR A 187 2.96 10.61 -1.71
C THR A 187 2.36 11.54 -2.76
N GLU A 188 3.19 12.25 -3.52
CA GLU A 188 2.73 13.10 -4.62
C GLU A 188 1.98 12.31 -5.69
N LYS A 189 2.51 11.14 -6.07
CA LYS A 189 1.84 10.25 -7.01
C LYS A 189 0.48 9.76 -6.49
N MET A 190 0.40 9.39 -5.21
CA MET A 190 -0.86 8.99 -4.58
C MET A 190 -1.89 10.12 -4.63
N GLU A 191 -1.49 11.36 -4.34
CA GLU A 191 -2.36 12.53 -4.41
C GLU A 191 -2.87 12.78 -5.84
N LYS A 192 -1.99 12.71 -6.85
CA LYS A 192 -2.36 12.79 -8.29
C LYS A 192 -3.35 11.69 -8.69
N CYS A 193 -3.24 10.50 -8.10
CA CYS A 193 -4.14 9.38 -8.35
C CYS A 193 -5.52 9.52 -7.66
N GLY A 194 -5.79 10.63 -6.97
CA GLY A 194 -7.04 10.85 -6.25
C GLY A 194 -7.25 9.82 -5.14
N TRP A 195 -6.20 9.61 -4.36
CA TRP A 195 -6.17 8.70 -3.23
C TRP A 195 -6.16 9.48 -1.92
#